data_AF-A0A8T5U708-F1
#
_entry.id   AF-A0A8T5U708-F1
#
_cell.length_a   1.000
_cell.length_b   1.000
_cell.length_c   1.000
_cell.angle_alpha   90.00
_cell.angle_beta   90.00
_cell.angle_gamma   90.00
#
_symmetry.space_group_name_H-M   'P 1'
#
loop_
_entity.id
_entity.type
_entity.pdbx_description
1 polymer ?
#
loop_
_entity_poly.entity_id
_entity_poly.type
_entity_poly.pdbx_seq_one_letter_code
_entity_poly.pdbx_strand_id
1 'polypeptide(L)'
;MSLDFYNPPSAILGGGTKKGVAIGGSKIIVSIDNSHNFYNEGLIYTEMSWAAFYADDENLPDQIETFTTTEFDSIREDPEALVDTIIKIIYQIINNKKIFYGIADFEVDAFLDTNTSVIPGLKLDYGIINKLLEAHKRSREKDLFPKIISDNQDIIKIKIEFQGTKKNNVHIRGSKLEDLINQLRSAKGFAVGIVCTSRNAANLYIMSDNIVFSKDEIAEMYIDDDNIKVIEYGIKKKLLFPISWFRIDIGIRSLETLELWDQIKDDPDLNKAFGHYERYINALVFKKFKSQAESQKIGTNSEEDWMNMTPKERKKALRDMEKAIEILNKEYKE
;
A
#
# COMPACT_ATOMS: atom_id res chain seq x y z
N MET A 1 10.19 -8.79 9.86
CA MET A 1 9.14 -8.76 10.92
C MET A 1 7.81 -8.78 10.18
N SER A 2 7.03 -9.83 10.40
CA SER A 2 5.72 -9.99 9.78
C SER A 2 4.68 -9.10 10.44
N LEU A 3 3.74 -8.57 9.66
CA LEU A 3 2.54 -7.91 10.17
C LEU A 3 1.29 -8.68 9.72
N ASP A 4 0.19 -8.52 10.45
CA ASP A 4 -1.08 -9.14 10.07
C ASP A 4 -1.80 -8.26 9.04
N PHE A 5 -2.32 -8.89 7.99
CA PHE A 5 -3.21 -8.25 7.02
C PHE A 5 -4.59 -8.87 7.14
N TYR A 6 -5.52 -8.07 7.67
CA TYR A 6 -6.90 -8.43 7.93
C TYR A 6 -7.77 -8.23 6.68
N ASN A 7 -8.64 -9.21 6.44
CA ASN A 7 -9.52 -9.33 5.29
C ASN A 7 -8.78 -9.17 3.95
N PRO A 8 -7.67 -9.90 3.75
CA PRO A 8 -6.84 -9.76 2.55
C PRO A 8 -7.68 -10.02 1.28
N PRO A 9 -7.43 -9.31 0.18
CA PRO A 9 -8.14 -9.55 -1.08
C PRO A 9 -7.80 -10.94 -1.61
N SER A 10 -8.73 -11.59 -2.30
CA SER A 10 -8.53 -12.93 -2.87
C SER A 10 -7.34 -12.98 -3.83
N ALA A 11 -7.06 -11.88 -4.54
CA ALA A 11 -5.90 -11.76 -5.42
C ALA A 11 -4.53 -11.94 -4.73
N ILE A 12 -4.37 -11.65 -3.44
CA ILE A 12 -3.08 -11.94 -2.75
C ILE A 12 -2.94 -13.43 -2.39
N LEU A 13 -4.01 -14.21 -2.54
CA LEU A 13 -4.12 -15.63 -2.23
C LEU A 13 -4.29 -16.48 -3.49
N GLY A 14 -4.28 -15.86 -4.67
CA GLY A 14 -4.49 -16.53 -5.94
C GLY A 14 -3.52 -17.69 -6.14
N GLY A 15 -4.07 -18.85 -6.51
CA GLY A 15 -3.32 -20.08 -6.66
C GLY A 15 -3.70 -20.86 -7.90
N GLY A 16 -3.07 -22.01 -8.10
CA GLY A 16 -3.33 -22.84 -9.28
C GLY A 16 -3.17 -24.33 -9.00
N THR A 17 -3.43 -25.13 -10.01
CA THR A 17 -3.30 -26.59 -10.01
C THR A 17 -2.89 -27.06 -11.40
N LYS A 18 -2.88 -28.37 -11.64
CA LYS A 18 -2.77 -28.93 -12.99
C LYS A 18 -3.98 -28.66 -13.88
N LYS A 19 -5.13 -28.37 -13.28
CA LYS A 19 -6.40 -28.18 -14.00
C LYS A 19 -6.65 -26.73 -14.40
N GLY A 20 -5.87 -25.79 -13.86
CA GLY A 20 -6.11 -24.38 -14.08
C GLY A 20 -5.41 -23.50 -13.07
N VAL A 21 -5.60 -22.20 -13.22
CA VAL A 21 -4.99 -21.17 -12.37
C VAL A 21 -6.01 -20.05 -12.12
N ALA A 22 -5.95 -19.44 -10.94
CA ALA A 22 -6.68 -18.22 -10.66
C ALA A 22 -6.06 -17.06 -11.44
N ILE A 23 -6.91 -16.24 -12.05
CA ILE A 23 -6.49 -15.07 -12.80
C ILE A 23 -7.31 -13.84 -12.44
N GLY A 24 -6.80 -12.67 -12.79
CA GLY A 24 -7.42 -11.38 -12.49
C GLY A 24 -6.77 -10.67 -11.32
N GLY A 25 -7.52 -9.80 -10.64
CA GLY A 25 -6.94 -8.92 -9.63
C GLY A 25 -7.96 -8.20 -8.74
N SER A 26 -7.44 -7.51 -7.73
CA SER A 26 -8.22 -6.70 -6.81
C SER A 26 -7.49 -5.42 -6.44
N LYS A 27 -8.21 -4.30 -6.47
CA LYS A 27 -7.76 -2.99 -5.98
C LYS A 27 -8.56 -2.59 -4.75
N ILE A 28 -7.86 -2.23 -3.68
CA ILE A 28 -8.45 -2.06 -2.35
C ILE A 28 -7.93 -0.82 -1.65
N ILE A 29 -8.72 -0.32 -0.70
CA ILE A 29 -8.30 0.75 0.21
C ILE A 29 -7.77 0.12 1.50
N VAL A 30 -6.55 0.52 1.88
CA VAL A 30 -5.84 -0.04 3.04
C VAL A 30 -5.74 0.99 4.15
N SER A 31 -5.97 0.54 5.38
CA SER A 31 -5.66 1.29 6.60
C SER A 31 -4.62 0.59 7.47
N ILE A 32 -4.03 1.34 8.40
CA ILE A 32 -3.06 0.84 9.38
C ILE A 32 -3.48 1.21 10.80
N ASP A 33 -3.34 0.26 11.74
CA ASP A 33 -3.62 0.48 13.16
C ASP A 33 -2.36 0.83 13.99
N ASN A 34 -2.54 0.99 15.31
CA ASN A 34 -1.45 1.25 16.25
C ASN A 34 -0.45 0.08 16.40
N SER A 35 -0.85 -1.12 15.96
CA SER A 35 -0.07 -2.35 16.00
C SER A 35 0.62 -2.62 14.66
N HIS A 36 0.52 -1.68 13.71
CA HIS A 36 1.11 -1.73 12.37
C HIS A 36 0.50 -2.81 11.48
N ASN A 37 -0.71 -3.28 11.80
CA ASN A 37 -1.43 -4.24 10.99
C ASN A 37 -2.17 -3.54 9.86
N PHE A 38 -2.30 -4.22 8.73
CA PHE A 38 -3.05 -3.74 7.58
C PHE A 38 -4.47 -4.25 7.63
N TYR A 39 -5.41 -3.43 7.15
CA TYR A 39 -6.81 -3.78 7.01
C TYR A 39 -7.27 -3.40 5.62
N ASN A 40 -7.91 -4.34 4.94
CA ASN A 40 -8.73 -4.03 3.78
C ASN A 40 -10.03 -3.38 4.28
N GLU A 41 -10.21 -2.09 4.02
CA GLU A 41 -11.42 -1.36 4.42
C GLU A 41 -12.51 -1.40 3.32
N GLY A 42 -12.17 -1.82 2.10
CA GLY A 42 -13.12 -1.94 1.01
C GLY A 42 -12.45 -2.15 -0.35
N LEU A 43 -13.22 -2.74 -1.27
CA LEU A 43 -12.83 -2.99 -2.65
C LEU A 43 -13.20 -1.79 -3.53
N ILE A 44 -12.29 -1.39 -4.42
CA ILE A 44 -12.60 -0.55 -5.58
C ILE A 44 -13.03 -1.45 -6.73
N TYR A 45 -12.31 -2.55 -6.93
CA TYR A 45 -12.76 -3.66 -7.73
C TYR A 45 -12.11 -4.97 -7.28
N THR A 46 -12.75 -6.06 -7.62
CA THR A 46 -12.22 -7.41 -7.67
C THR A 46 -12.81 -8.10 -8.89
N GLU A 47 -11.95 -8.69 -9.70
CA GLU A 47 -12.34 -9.50 -10.84
C GLU A 47 -11.43 -10.71 -10.84
N MET A 48 -11.93 -11.82 -10.29
CA MET A 48 -11.22 -13.08 -10.21
C MET A 48 -11.91 -14.12 -11.06
N SER A 49 -11.14 -14.86 -11.83
CA SER A 49 -11.61 -15.97 -12.63
C SER A 49 -10.73 -17.21 -12.41
N TRP A 50 -11.31 -18.38 -12.62
CA TRP A 50 -10.58 -19.63 -12.79
C TRP A 50 -10.36 -19.89 -14.27
N ALA A 51 -9.11 -19.87 -14.71
CA ALA A 51 -8.69 -20.25 -16.05
C ALA A 51 -8.38 -21.75 -16.06
N ALA A 52 -9.24 -22.55 -16.69
CA ALA A 52 -9.03 -23.99 -16.80
C ALA A 52 -8.12 -24.31 -17.99
N PHE A 53 -7.15 -25.22 -17.79
CA PHE A 53 -6.29 -25.70 -18.87
C PHE A 53 -6.95 -26.85 -19.64
N TYR A 54 -6.53 -27.05 -20.90
CA TYR A 54 -6.91 -28.22 -21.68
C TYR A 54 -6.54 -29.50 -20.93
N ALA A 55 -7.54 -30.30 -20.57
CA ALA A 55 -7.34 -31.53 -19.80
C ALA A 55 -6.83 -32.71 -20.66
N ASP A 56 -7.12 -32.69 -21.96
CA ASP A 56 -7.00 -33.85 -22.85
C ASP A 56 -5.88 -33.77 -23.89
N ASP A 57 -5.11 -32.67 -23.96
CA ASP A 57 -3.98 -32.50 -24.89
C ASP A 57 -2.65 -32.30 -24.15
N GLU A 58 -1.83 -33.36 -24.11
CA GLU A 58 -0.49 -33.33 -23.50
C GLU A 58 0.48 -32.34 -24.19
N ASN A 59 0.17 -31.86 -25.40
CA ASN A 59 0.97 -30.84 -26.08
C ASN A 59 0.58 -29.40 -25.69
N LEU A 60 -0.55 -29.20 -25.01
CA LEU A 60 -1.10 -27.89 -24.63
C LEU A 60 -1.41 -27.76 -23.11
N PRO A 61 -0.58 -28.30 -22.19
CA PRO A 61 -0.94 -28.44 -20.77
C PRO A 61 -1.11 -27.11 -20.02
N ASP A 62 -0.66 -25.99 -20.60
CA ASP A 62 -0.72 -24.64 -20.05
C ASP A 62 -1.59 -23.69 -20.88
N GLN A 63 -2.24 -24.19 -21.94
CA GLN A 63 -3.14 -23.38 -22.73
C GLN A 63 -4.50 -23.32 -22.05
N ILE A 64 -5.05 -22.12 -21.94
CA ILE A 64 -6.35 -21.91 -21.31
C ILE A 64 -7.44 -22.35 -22.29
N GLU A 65 -8.30 -23.25 -21.84
CA GLU A 65 -9.47 -23.75 -22.56
C GLU A 65 -10.70 -22.88 -22.26
N THR A 66 -10.94 -22.61 -20.98
CA THR A 66 -12.11 -21.85 -20.51
C THR A 66 -11.78 -20.93 -19.35
N PHE A 67 -12.61 -19.89 -19.19
CA PHE A 67 -12.58 -18.99 -18.04
C PHE A 67 -13.93 -19.04 -17.33
N THR A 68 -13.90 -19.14 -16.01
CA THR A 68 -15.11 -19.04 -15.18
C THR A 68 -14.88 -17.96 -14.13
N THR A 69 -15.69 -16.91 -14.15
CA THR A 69 -15.66 -15.87 -13.12
C THR A 69 -15.99 -16.48 -11.76
N THR A 70 -15.09 -16.31 -10.80
CA THR A 70 -15.24 -16.79 -9.42
C THR A 70 -15.64 -15.68 -8.46
N GLU A 71 -15.26 -14.44 -8.76
CA GLU A 71 -15.57 -13.25 -7.95
C GLU A 71 -15.62 -12.02 -8.87
N PHE A 72 -16.65 -11.20 -8.70
CA PHE A 72 -16.77 -9.93 -9.41
C PHE A 72 -17.51 -8.92 -8.55
N ASP A 73 -16.85 -7.83 -8.21
CA ASP A 73 -17.44 -6.64 -7.58
C ASP A 73 -16.62 -5.43 -8.03
N SER A 74 -17.27 -4.35 -8.47
CA SER A 74 -16.58 -3.19 -9.02
C SER A 74 -17.41 -1.94 -8.89
N ILE A 75 -16.80 -0.93 -8.26
CA ILE A 75 -17.26 0.46 -8.23
C ILE A 75 -16.35 1.36 -9.07
N ARG A 76 -15.43 0.75 -9.84
CA ARG A 76 -14.39 1.44 -10.62
C ARG A 76 -14.96 2.38 -11.68
N GLU A 77 -16.13 2.05 -12.22
CA GLU A 77 -16.80 2.76 -13.30
C GLU A 77 -18.05 3.53 -12.82
N ASP A 78 -18.31 3.57 -11.51
CA ASP A 78 -19.45 4.24 -10.88
C ASP A 78 -18.96 5.37 -9.94
N PRO A 79 -19.00 6.64 -10.38
CA PRO A 79 -18.55 7.77 -9.57
C PRO A 79 -19.30 7.92 -8.25
N GLU A 80 -20.63 7.70 -8.25
CA GLU A 80 -21.46 7.90 -7.05
C GLU A 80 -21.17 6.82 -6.01
N ALA A 81 -21.11 5.55 -6.44
CA ALA A 81 -20.75 4.44 -5.56
C ALA A 81 -19.30 4.57 -5.04
N LEU A 82 -18.38 5.07 -5.86
CA LEU A 82 -17.00 5.32 -5.46
C LEU A 82 -16.90 6.40 -4.38
N VAL A 83 -17.60 7.52 -4.56
CA VAL A 83 -17.68 8.61 -3.56
C VAL A 83 -18.25 8.08 -2.23
N ASP A 84 -19.40 7.42 -2.27
CA ASP A 84 -20.06 6.89 -1.07
C ASP A 84 -19.17 5.88 -0.33
N THR A 85 -18.48 5.00 -1.08
CA THR A 85 -17.53 4.03 -0.51
C THR A 85 -16.36 4.71 0.17
N ILE A 86 -15.71 5.69 -0.48
CA ILE A 86 -14.57 6.41 0.10
C ILE A 86 -15.00 7.16 1.37
N ILE A 87 -16.16 7.82 1.35
CA ILE A 87 -16.71 8.54 2.51
C ILE A 87 -16.92 7.59 3.69
N LYS A 88 -17.59 6.45 3.45
CA LYS A 88 -17.84 5.42 4.46
C LYS A 88 -16.53 4.91 5.07
N ILE A 89 -15.54 4.61 4.24
CA ILE A 89 -14.23 4.12 4.68
C ILE A 89 -13.50 5.17 5.52
N ILE A 90 -13.50 6.45 5.11
CA ILE A 90 -12.90 7.53 5.90
C ILE A 90 -13.50 7.57 7.31
N TYR A 91 -14.82 7.54 7.43
CA TYR A 91 -15.47 7.56 8.74
C TYR A 91 -15.21 6.29 9.55
N GLN A 92 -15.17 5.12 8.91
CA GLN A 92 -14.78 3.87 9.57
C GLN A 92 -13.35 3.92 10.12
N ILE A 93 -12.40 4.44 9.35
CA ILE A 93 -11.00 4.62 9.76
C ILE A 93 -10.93 5.52 11.00
N ILE A 94 -11.63 6.67 10.98
CA ILE A 94 -11.69 7.60 12.12
C ILE A 94 -12.29 6.92 13.36
N ASN A 95 -13.44 6.28 13.21
CA ASN A 95 -14.16 5.63 14.31
C ASN A 95 -13.35 4.50 14.95
N ASN A 96 -12.62 3.74 14.13
CA ASN A 96 -11.78 2.63 14.57
C ASN A 96 -10.37 3.08 14.99
N LYS A 97 -10.10 4.39 15.01
CA LYS A 97 -8.80 4.98 15.39
C LYS A 97 -7.63 4.41 14.56
N LYS A 98 -7.83 4.23 13.26
CA LYS A 98 -6.82 3.81 12.30
C LYS A 98 -6.35 5.00 11.46
N ILE A 99 -5.34 4.80 10.63
CA ILE A 99 -4.87 5.78 9.64
C ILE A 99 -5.10 5.23 8.24
N PHE A 100 -5.58 6.06 7.31
CA PHE A 100 -5.56 5.75 5.89
C PHE A 100 -4.12 5.53 5.43
N TYR A 101 -3.81 4.32 4.99
CA TYR A 101 -2.46 3.94 4.61
C TYR A 101 -2.21 4.17 3.12
N GLY A 102 -3.16 3.79 2.26
CA GLY A 102 -2.96 3.85 0.82
C GLY A 102 -3.99 3.05 0.02
N ILE A 103 -3.76 2.94 -1.28
CA ILE A 103 -4.45 2.02 -2.19
C ILE A 103 -3.48 0.89 -2.54
N ALA A 104 -3.96 -0.35 -2.48
CA ALA A 104 -3.19 -1.52 -2.90
C ALA A 104 -3.87 -2.21 -4.08
N ASP A 105 -3.08 -2.60 -5.06
CA ASP A 105 -3.49 -3.34 -6.25
C ASP A 105 -2.75 -4.67 -6.28
N PHE A 106 -3.46 -5.76 -6.54
CA PHE A 106 -2.90 -7.11 -6.61
C PHE A 106 -3.41 -7.82 -7.86
N GLU A 107 -2.50 -8.43 -8.61
CA GLU A 107 -2.83 -9.14 -9.85
C GLU A 107 -2.20 -10.54 -9.84
N VAL A 108 -3.02 -11.59 -9.87
CA VAL A 108 -2.58 -13.00 -9.74
C VAL A 108 -1.86 -13.47 -11.00
N ASP A 109 -2.28 -12.96 -12.15
CA ASP A 109 -1.94 -13.52 -13.44
C ASP A 109 -0.99 -12.69 -14.29
N ALA A 110 -0.38 -11.66 -13.72
CA ALA A 110 0.45 -10.77 -14.51
C ALA A 110 1.80 -11.39 -14.97
N PHE A 111 1.90 -12.72 -15.03
CA PHE A 111 3.00 -13.44 -15.68
C PHE A 111 2.59 -14.07 -17.02
N LEU A 112 1.28 -14.22 -17.32
CA LEU A 112 0.81 -14.96 -18.50
C LEU A 112 0.89 -14.18 -19.81
N ASP A 113 0.84 -12.85 -19.80
CA ASP A 113 0.95 -12.05 -21.02
C ASP A 113 2.12 -11.07 -20.97
N THR A 114 3.18 -11.38 -21.69
CA THR A 114 4.36 -10.53 -21.85
C THR A 114 4.06 -9.15 -22.47
N ASN A 115 2.89 -8.96 -23.08
CA ASN A 115 2.51 -7.73 -23.78
C ASN A 115 1.46 -6.88 -23.02
N THR A 116 0.76 -7.43 -22.03
CA THR A 116 -0.30 -6.69 -21.29
C THR A 116 -0.12 -6.71 -19.78
N SER A 117 0.63 -7.65 -19.23
CA SER A 117 0.84 -7.80 -17.79
C SER A 117 1.97 -6.91 -17.26
N VAL A 118 1.75 -5.60 -17.26
CA VAL A 118 2.69 -4.65 -16.65
C VAL A 118 1.94 -3.80 -15.64
N ILE A 119 2.13 -4.09 -14.35
CA ILE A 119 1.75 -3.15 -13.30
C ILE A 119 2.44 -1.80 -13.61
N PRO A 120 1.69 -0.69 -13.75
CA PRO A 120 2.27 0.59 -14.08
C PRO A 120 3.35 0.98 -13.08
N GLY A 121 4.54 1.33 -13.58
CA GLY A 121 5.70 1.66 -12.76
C GLY A 121 6.69 0.52 -12.53
N LEU A 122 6.32 -0.71 -12.88
CA LEU A 122 7.24 -1.84 -12.87
C LEU A 122 8.14 -1.80 -14.11
N LYS A 123 9.45 -1.63 -13.91
CA LYS A 123 10.46 -1.63 -14.98
C LYS A 123 11.34 -2.87 -14.86
N LEU A 124 10.92 -3.98 -15.47
CA LEU A 124 11.70 -5.21 -15.51
C LEU A 124 12.08 -5.59 -16.92
N ASP A 125 13.23 -6.24 -17.04
CA ASP A 125 13.63 -6.92 -18.27
C ASP A 125 12.74 -8.14 -18.55
N TYR A 126 12.43 -8.39 -19.81
CA TYR A 126 11.62 -9.55 -20.25
C TYR A 126 12.22 -10.89 -19.80
N GLY A 127 13.56 -10.99 -19.70
CA GLY A 127 14.22 -12.19 -19.20
C GLY A 127 13.87 -12.50 -17.75
N ILE A 128 13.58 -11.49 -16.91
CA ILE A 128 13.14 -11.69 -15.53
C ILE A 128 11.67 -12.14 -15.52
N ILE A 129 10.81 -11.49 -16.30
CA ILE A 129 9.38 -11.84 -16.39
C ILE A 129 9.21 -13.32 -16.80
N ASN A 130 9.94 -13.77 -17.81
CA ASN A 130 9.92 -15.17 -18.23
C ASN A 130 10.38 -16.14 -17.13
N LYS A 131 11.40 -15.77 -16.33
CA LYS A 131 11.82 -16.58 -15.17
C LYS A 131 10.75 -16.65 -14.08
N LEU A 132 10.02 -15.54 -13.85
CA LEU A 132 8.92 -15.48 -12.89
C LEU A 132 7.76 -16.37 -13.34
N LEU A 133 7.37 -16.30 -14.61
CA LEU A 133 6.36 -17.16 -15.21
C LEU A 133 6.71 -18.65 -15.08
N GLU A 134 7.92 -19.03 -15.46
CA GLU A 134 8.38 -20.41 -15.34
C GLU A 134 8.49 -20.88 -13.89
N ALA A 135 8.75 -19.97 -12.95
CA ALA A 135 8.71 -20.29 -11.52
C ALA A 135 7.28 -20.50 -11.02
N HIS A 136 6.34 -19.65 -11.44
CA HIS A 136 4.93 -19.74 -11.12
C HIS A 136 4.36 -21.10 -11.59
N LYS A 137 4.53 -21.44 -12.89
CA LYS A 137 4.10 -22.73 -13.46
C LYS A 137 4.58 -23.94 -12.67
N ARG A 138 5.85 -23.94 -12.24
CA ARG A 138 6.45 -25.05 -11.47
C ARG A 138 5.98 -25.15 -10.01
N SER A 139 5.33 -24.11 -9.50
CA SER A 139 5.02 -23.98 -8.07
C SER A 139 3.55 -23.88 -7.74
N ARG A 140 2.71 -23.54 -8.73
CA ARG A 140 1.25 -23.49 -8.57
C ARG A 140 0.67 -24.78 -8.00
N GLU A 141 1.25 -25.94 -8.29
CA GLU A 141 0.79 -27.24 -7.77
C GLU A 141 1.07 -27.48 -6.28
N LYS A 142 1.90 -26.66 -5.64
CA LYS A 142 2.37 -26.93 -4.27
C LYS A 142 1.47 -26.20 -3.27
N ASP A 143 1.15 -26.88 -2.18
CA ASP A 143 0.48 -26.28 -1.01
C ASP A 143 1.43 -25.33 -0.27
N LEU A 144 1.68 -24.18 -0.89
CA LEU A 144 2.63 -23.17 -0.45
C LEU A 144 1.95 -21.82 -0.18
N PHE A 145 0.63 -21.75 -0.28
CA PHE A 145 -0.10 -20.50 -0.14
C PHE A 145 -0.06 -19.96 1.30
N PRO A 146 -0.22 -18.63 1.47
CA PRO A 146 -0.27 -18.04 2.80
C PRO A 146 -1.35 -18.72 3.64
N LYS A 147 -1.01 -19.09 4.88
CA LYS A 147 -1.97 -19.75 5.77
C LYS A 147 -3.02 -18.72 6.19
N ILE A 148 -4.26 -18.98 5.81
CA ILE A 148 -5.42 -18.24 6.28
C ILE A 148 -5.62 -18.53 7.77
N ILE A 149 -5.58 -17.49 8.59
CA ILE A 149 -5.87 -17.56 10.02
C ILE A 149 -7.25 -16.94 10.21
N SER A 150 -8.21 -17.75 10.62
CA SER A 150 -9.54 -17.29 11.01
C SER A 150 -9.59 -17.21 12.55
N ASP A 151 -10.13 -16.11 13.06
CA ASP A 151 -10.50 -16.02 14.47
C ASP A 151 -11.94 -16.49 14.70
N ASN A 152 -12.33 -16.58 15.98
CA ASN A 152 -13.66 -17.03 16.39
C ASN A 152 -14.80 -16.07 15.99
N GLN A 153 -14.51 -14.97 15.29
CA GLN A 153 -15.44 -13.94 14.83
C GLN A 153 -15.51 -13.85 13.30
N ASP A 154 -15.06 -14.90 12.59
CA ASP A 154 -14.97 -14.96 11.12
C ASP A 154 -14.06 -13.90 10.49
N ILE A 155 -13.21 -13.22 11.28
CA ILE A 155 -12.22 -12.30 10.74
C ILE A 155 -11.06 -13.12 10.20
N ILE A 156 -10.80 -12.93 8.92
CA ILE A 156 -9.75 -13.64 8.20
C ILE A 156 -8.49 -12.77 8.15
N LYS A 157 -7.33 -13.36 8.44
CA LYS A 157 -6.05 -12.67 8.26
C LYS A 157 -4.96 -13.57 7.69
N ILE A 158 -3.97 -12.92 7.08
CA ILE A 158 -2.71 -13.54 6.70
C ILE A 158 -1.54 -12.76 7.30
N LYS A 159 -0.39 -13.42 7.38
CA LYS A 159 0.87 -12.74 7.66
C LYS A 159 1.49 -12.23 6.38
N ILE A 160 1.88 -10.97 6.37
CA ILE A 160 2.67 -10.39 5.28
C ILE A 160 4.03 -9.91 5.77
N GLU A 161 5.03 -9.97 4.88
CA GLU A 161 6.36 -9.43 5.14
C GLU A 161 6.92 -8.69 3.92
N PHE A 162 7.38 -7.46 4.13
CA PHE A 162 8.04 -6.67 3.09
C PHE A 162 9.53 -7.00 3.01
N GLN A 163 10.01 -7.23 1.79
CA GLN A 163 11.41 -7.48 1.45
C GLN A 163 11.90 -6.43 0.45
N GLY A 164 13.18 -6.08 0.56
CA GLY A 164 13.81 -5.02 -0.25
C GLY A 164 14.65 -4.06 0.59
N THR A 165 15.53 -3.33 -0.10
CA THR A 165 16.45 -2.33 0.43
C THR A 165 15.68 -1.17 1.06
N LYS A 166 14.61 -0.71 0.39
CA LYS A 166 13.74 0.39 0.85
C LYS A 166 12.45 -0.08 1.53
N LYS A 167 12.40 -1.32 2.04
CA LYS A 167 11.18 -1.88 2.67
C LYS A 167 10.58 -1.04 3.80
N ASN A 168 11.40 -0.24 4.49
CA ASN A 168 10.93 0.64 5.57
C ASN A 168 10.10 1.82 5.04
N ASN A 169 10.15 2.13 3.74
CA ASN A 169 9.29 3.13 3.10
C ASN A 169 7.84 2.64 2.97
N VAL A 170 7.65 1.32 2.91
CA VAL A 170 6.32 0.68 2.85
C VAL A 170 5.92 0.22 4.24
N HIS A 171 6.76 -0.58 4.91
CA HIS A 171 6.56 -0.97 6.30
C HIS A 171 7.01 0.14 7.25
N ILE A 172 6.22 1.21 7.31
CA ILE A 172 6.42 2.35 8.20
C ILE A 172 6.27 1.87 9.64
N ARG A 173 7.27 2.16 10.48
CA ARG A 173 7.30 1.76 11.89
C ARG A 173 7.13 2.95 12.82
N GLY A 174 6.44 2.72 13.92
CA GLY A 174 6.22 3.66 15.00
C GLY A 174 6.07 2.94 16.33
N SER A 175 6.09 3.70 17.43
CA SER A 175 5.70 3.16 18.74
C SER A 175 4.20 3.35 19.00
N LYS A 176 3.62 4.34 18.32
CA LYS A 176 2.22 4.74 18.44
C LYS A 176 1.71 5.22 17.08
N LEU A 177 0.39 5.32 16.96
CA LEU A 177 -0.30 5.80 15.77
C LEU A 177 0.19 7.20 15.34
N GLU A 178 0.50 8.06 16.31
CA GLU A 178 1.02 9.40 16.07
C GLU A 178 2.39 9.42 15.38
N ASP A 179 3.20 8.38 15.54
CA ASP A 179 4.48 8.25 14.83
C ASP A 179 4.28 7.98 13.35
N LEU A 180 3.31 7.12 13.04
CA LEU A 180 2.95 6.72 11.68
C LEU A 180 2.37 7.87 10.89
N ILE A 181 1.41 8.60 11.48
CA ILE A 181 0.74 9.69 10.77
C ILE A 181 1.70 10.82 10.38
N ASN A 182 2.70 11.11 11.23
CA ASN A 182 3.66 12.15 10.94
C ASN A 182 4.47 11.86 9.67
N GLN A 183 4.66 10.58 9.33
CA GLN A 183 5.29 10.16 8.08
C GLN A 183 4.26 10.08 6.95
N LEU A 184 3.14 9.39 7.17
CA LEU A 184 2.12 9.11 6.15
C LEU A 184 1.43 10.37 5.59
N ARG A 185 1.21 11.41 6.39
CA ARG A 185 0.48 12.61 5.95
C ARG A 185 1.14 13.36 4.78
N SER A 186 2.45 13.22 4.65
CA SER A 186 3.25 13.85 3.59
C SER A 186 3.75 12.83 2.57
N ALA A 187 3.41 11.55 2.76
CA ALA A 187 3.82 10.49 1.88
C ALA A 187 3.07 10.58 0.55
N LYS A 188 3.80 10.30 -0.54
CA LYS A 188 3.26 10.10 -1.89
C LYS A 188 4.18 9.16 -2.66
N GLY A 189 3.67 8.65 -3.78
CA GLY A 189 4.35 7.67 -4.61
C GLY A 189 3.92 6.25 -4.28
N PHE A 190 4.60 5.28 -4.88
CA PHE A 190 4.22 3.88 -4.80
C PHE A 190 5.42 2.95 -4.71
N ALA A 191 5.17 1.73 -4.24
CA ALA A 191 6.05 0.58 -4.38
C ALA A 191 5.37 -0.50 -5.21
N VAL A 192 6.13 -1.13 -6.09
CA VAL A 192 5.68 -2.27 -6.91
C VAL A 192 6.64 -3.44 -6.78
N GLY A 193 6.10 -4.63 -6.97
CA GLY A 193 6.90 -5.85 -6.94
C GLY A 193 6.06 -7.10 -7.01
N ILE A 194 6.61 -8.21 -6.52
CA ILE A 194 5.94 -9.50 -6.53
C ILE A 194 5.63 -9.98 -5.13
N VAL A 195 4.51 -10.69 -5.03
CA VAL A 195 4.17 -11.50 -3.88
C VAL A 195 4.73 -12.90 -4.12
N CYS A 196 5.61 -13.33 -3.23
CA CYS A 196 6.14 -14.68 -3.19
C CYS A 196 5.65 -15.38 -1.93
N THR A 197 5.30 -16.65 -2.05
CA THR A 197 4.97 -17.44 -0.88
C THR A 197 6.21 -18.11 -0.31
N SER A 198 6.30 -18.09 1.02
CA SER A 198 7.14 -18.99 1.80
C SER A 198 6.25 -19.47 2.96
N ARG A 199 6.21 -20.79 3.20
CA ARG A 199 5.24 -21.45 4.10
C ARG A 199 4.84 -20.57 5.29
N ASN A 200 3.56 -20.19 5.37
CA ASN A 200 2.89 -19.37 6.40
C ASN A 200 2.84 -17.83 6.21
N ALA A 201 3.48 -17.23 5.20
CA ALA A 201 3.35 -15.79 4.95
C ALA A 201 3.40 -15.41 3.47
N ALA A 202 2.76 -14.30 3.12
CA ALA A 202 2.93 -13.62 1.84
C ALA A 202 4.11 -12.65 1.93
N ASN A 203 5.16 -12.88 1.13
CA ASN A 203 6.35 -12.04 1.12
C ASN A 203 6.27 -11.07 -0.05
N LEU A 204 6.15 -9.78 0.24
CA LEU A 204 6.07 -8.71 -0.74
C LEU A 204 7.49 -8.23 -1.04
N TYR A 205 8.07 -8.70 -2.14
CA TYR A 205 9.39 -8.29 -2.61
C TYR A 205 9.27 -7.03 -3.46
N ILE A 206 9.72 -5.90 -2.91
CA ILE A 206 9.73 -4.61 -3.60
C ILE A 206 10.81 -4.62 -4.67
N MET A 207 10.45 -4.38 -5.91
CA MET A 207 11.38 -4.34 -7.04
C MET A 207 11.68 -2.90 -7.47
N SER A 208 10.72 -2.01 -7.30
CA SER A 208 10.91 -0.59 -7.55
C SER A 208 9.95 0.24 -6.73
N ASP A 209 10.37 1.45 -6.36
CA ASP A 209 9.56 2.43 -5.65
C ASP A 209 9.96 3.85 -6.01
N ASN A 210 9.06 4.79 -5.78
CA ASN A 210 9.34 6.23 -5.84
C ASN A 210 8.74 6.95 -4.62
N ILE A 211 8.67 6.27 -3.48
CA ILE A 211 8.02 6.81 -2.28
C ILE A 211 8.88 7.95 -1.71
N VAL A 212 8.23 9.09 -1.49
CA VAL A 212 8.82 10.23 -0.79
C VAL A 212 7.91 10.66 0.35
N PHE A 213 8.49 11.17 1.43
CA PHE A 213 7.78 11.58 2.65
C PHE A 213 7.66 13.11 2.77
N SER A 214 7.75 13.80 1.64
CA SER A 214 7.69 15.25 1.54
C SER A 214 6.79 15.67 0.39
N LYS A 215 5.99 16.72 0.62
CA LYS A 215 5.10 17.27 -0.41
C LYS A 215 5.88 17.84 -1.60
N ASP A 216 7.04 18.46 -1.31
CA ASP A 216 7.84 19.22 -2.29
C ASP A 216 8.92 18.39 -2.98
N GLU A 217 9.16 17.17 -2.52
CA GLU A 217 10.18 16.30 -3.10
C GLU A 217 9.68 15.67 -4.40
N ILE A 218 10.54 15.63 -5.41
CA ILE A 218 10.27 14.95 -6.68
C ILE A 218 10.61 13.48 -6.49
N ALA A 219 9.60 12.63 -6.68
CA ALA A 219 9.72 11.20 -6.57
C ALA A 219 10.51 10.61 -7.76
N GLU A 220 11.79 10.29 -7.55
CA GLU A 220 12.58 9.56 -8.54
C GLU A 220 12.35 8.06 -8.42
N MET A 221 12.18 7.40 -9.56
CA MET A 221 12.02 5.95 -9.63
C MET A 221 13.33 5.27 -9.25
N TYR A 222 13.29 4.47 -8.19
CA TYR A 222 14.36 3.59 -7.77
C TYR A 222 14.06 2.14 -8.16
N ILE A 223 15.06 1.44 -8.71
CA ILE A 223 15.01 0.01 -8.99
C ILE A 223 15.92 -0.69 -7.99
N ASP A 224 15.40 -1.69 -7.29
CA ASP A 224 16.10 -2.45 -6.26
C ASP A 224 16.81 -3.66 -6.88
N ASP A 225 17.89 -3.41 -7.63
CA ASP A 225 18.67 -4.44 -8.33
C ASP A 225 19.14 -5.57 -7.40
N ASP A 226 19.44 -5.26 -6.14
CA ASP A 226 19.88 -6.26 -5.18
C ASP A 226 18.74 -7.15 -4.72
N ASN A 227 17.55 -6.59 -4.46
CA ASN A 227 16.37 -7.41 -4.16
C ASN A 227 15.93 -8.24 -5.37
N ILE A 228 16.06 -7.71 -6.60
CA ILE A 228 15.82 -8.47 -7.83
C ILE A 228 16.75 -9.69 -7.92
N LYS A 229 18.05 -9.54 -7.65
CA LYS A 229 18.98 -10.69 -7.60
C LYS A 229 18.61 -11.73 -6.54
N VAL A 230 18.11 -11.28 -5.37
CA VAL A 230 17.62 -12.18 -4.31
C VAL A 230 16.43 -12.99 -4.79
N ILE A 231 15.49 -12.36 -5.49
CA ILE A 231 14.32 -13.02 -6.09
C ILE A 231 14.77 -14.05 -7.12
N GLU A 232 15.63 -13.67 -8.06
CA GLU A 232 16.15 -14.57 -9.09
C GLU A 232 16.88 -15.77 -8.49
N TYR A 233 17.71 -15.54 -7.47
CA TYR A 233 18.41 -16.60 -6.76
C TYR A 233 17.43 -17.53 -6.03
N GLY A 234 16.46 -16.98 -5.29
CA GLY A 234 15.44 -17.74 -4.57
C GLY A 234 14.60 -18.61 -5.49
N ILE A 235 14.22 -18.08 -6.66
CA ILE A 235 13.52 -18.82 -7.72
C ILE A 235 14.39 -19.94 -8.29
N LYS A 236 15.64 -19.63 -8.65
CA LYS A 236 16.59 -20.62 -9.17
C LYS A 236 16.81 -21.78 -8.19
N LYS A 237 16.82 -21.47 -6.89
CA LYS A 237 16.94 -22.45 -5.80
C LYS A 237 15.63 -23.11 -5.38
N LYS A 238 14.50 -22.78 -6.02
CA LYS A 238 13.16 -23.28 -5.69
C LYS A 238 12.77 -23.01 -4.22
N LEU A 239 13.16 -21.84 -3.71
CA LEU A 239 12.86 -21.36 -2.37
C LEU A 239 11.76 -20.29 -2.35
N LEU A 240 11.60 -19.56 -3.46
CA LEU A 240 10.57 -18.54 -3.63
C LEU A 240 9.65 -18.92 -4.78
N PHE A 241 8.36 -18.66 -4.57
CA PHE A 241 7.29 -19.06 -5.47
C PHE A 241 6.37 -17.86 -5.72
N PRO A 242 6.48 -17.22 -6.89
CA PRO A 242 5.70 -16.04 -7.21
C PRO A 242 4.23 -16.41 -7.43
N ILE A 243 3.31 -15.63 -6.86
CA ILE A 243 1.87 -15.89 -6.92
C ILE A 243 1.05 -14.71 -7.43
N SER A 244 1.53 -13.48 -7.24
CA SER A 244 0.86 -12.29 -7.75
C SER A 244 1.85 -11.14 -7.85
N TRP A 245 1.47 -10.10 -8.56
CA TRP A 245 2.08 -8.79 -8.47
C TRP A 245 1.38 -7.94 -7.41
N PHE A 246 2.07 -6.90 -6.97
CA PHE A 246 1.46 -5.87 -6.14
C PHE A 246 1.91 -4.48 -6.55
N ARG A 247 1.03 -3.51 -6.34
CA ARG A 247 1.33 -2.08 -6.25
C ARG A 247 0.71 -1.54 -4.98
N ILE A 248 1.45 -0.71 -4.26
CA ILE A 248 0.92 0.01 -3.09
C ILE A 248 1.24 1.48 -3.27
N ASP A 249 0.22 2.28 -3.51
CA ASP A 249 0.28 3.74 -3.51
C ASP A 249 0.05 4.23 -2.08
N ILE A 250 0.98 5.02 -1.53
CA ILE A 250 0.99 5.38 -0.10
C ILE A 250 0.43 6.79 0.12
N GLY A 251 -0.30 6.94 1.24
CA GLY A 251 -0.83 8.20 1.72
C GLY A 251 -2.21 8.52 1.13
N ILE A 252 -2.87 9.54 1.68
CA ILE A 252 -4.22 9.95 1.23
C ILE A 252 -4.26 10.36 -0.24
N ARG A 253 -3.12 10.86 -0.76
CA ARG A 253 -2.94 11.23 -2.16
C ARG A 253 -2.97 10.04 -3.12
N SER A 254 -2.88 8.81 -2.62
CA SER A 254 -3.12 7.63 -3.46
C SER A 254 -4.50 7.64 -4.10
N LEU A 255 -5.50 8.31 -3.51
CA LEU A 255 -6.82 8.46 -4.13
C LEU A 255 -6.76 9.21 -5.47
N GLU A 256 -5.73 10.03 -5.68
CA GLU A 256 -5.47 10.72 -6.97
C GLU A 256 -5.13 9.73 -8.10
N THR A 257 -4.82 8.47 -7.80
CA THR A 257 -4.52 7.43 -8.80
C THR A 257 -5.74 6.64 -9.25
N LEU A 258 -6.92 6.92 -8.66
CA LEU A 258 -8.18 6.32 -9.09
C LEU A 258 -8.59 6.84 -10.46
N GLU A 259 -9.11 5.95 -11.31
CA GLU A 259 -9.49 6.26 -12.70
C GLU A 259 -10.54 7.37 -12.80
N LEU A 260 -11.48 7.41 -11.85
CA LEU A 260 -12.54 8.42 -11.79
C LEU A 260 -12.17 9.63 -10.92
N TRP A 261 -10.93 9.77 -10.45
CA TRP A 261 -10.53 10.83 -9.52
C TRP A 261 -10.93 12.23 -10.01
N ASP A 262 -10.68 12.53 -11.29
CA ASP A 262 -11.00 13.84 -11.87
C ASP A 262 -12.51 14.15 -11.88
N GLN A 263 -13.36 13.13 -11.81
CA GLN A 263 -14.82 13.28 -11.75
C GLN A 263 -15.33 13.46 -10.32
N ILE A 264 -14.62 12.91 -9.33
CA ILE A 264 -15.08 12.86 -7.93
C ILE A 264 -14.39 13.87 -7.01
N LYS A 265 -13.20 14.39 -7.37
CA LYS A 265 -12.36 15.22 -6.49
C LYS A 265 -13.06 16.48 -5.95
N ASP A 266 -14.00 17.03 -6.73
CA ASP A 266 -14.72 18.25 -6.39
C ASP A 266 -16.08 17.97 -5.71
N ASP A 267 -16.40 16.70 -5.41
CA ASP A 267 -17.64 16.32 -4.72
C ASP A 267 -17.72 16.95 -3.31
N PRO A 268 -18.80 17.67 -2.96
CA PRO A 268 -18.91 18.36 -1.68
C PRO A 268 -18.91 17.44 -0.45
N ASP A 269 -19.54 16.27 -0.54
CA ASP A 269 -19.65 15.33 0.59
C ASP A 269 -18.32 14.60 0.80
N LEU A 270 -17.62 14.27 -0.28
CA LEU A 270 -16.26 13.74 -0.23
C LEU A 270 -15.30 14.74 0.42
N ASN A 271 -15.33 16.00 -0.02
CA ASN A 271 -14.49 17.06 0.54
C ASN A 271 -14.79 17.32 2.01
N LYS A 272 -16.06 17.22 2.42
CA LYS A 272 -16.45 17.27 3.83
C LYS A 272 -15.83 16.10 4.63
N ALA A 273 -15.89 14.87 4.10
CA ALA A 273 -15.27 13.71 4.73
C ALA A 273 -13.75 13.89 4.87
N PHE A 274 -13.07 14.41 3.83
CA PHE A 274 -11.65 14.76 3.92
C PHE A 274 -11.37 15.81 5.00
N GLY A 275 -12.20 16.84 5.14
CA GLY A 275 -12.07 17.83 6.23
C GLY A 275 -12.27 17.23 7.63
N HIS A 276 -13.11 16.20 7.77
CA HIS A 276 -13.18 15.42 9.02
C HIS A 276 -11.92 14.60 9.26
N TYR A 277 -11.40 13.94 8.23
CA TYR A 277 -10.17 13.17 8.31
C TYR A 277 -8.96 14.04 8.65
N GLU A 278 -8.82 15.20 8.02
CA GLU A 278 -7.74 16.14 8.29
C GLU A 278 -7.76 16.62 9.76
N ARG A 279 -8.93 16.93 10.31
CA ARG A 279 -9.06 17.28 11.74
C ARG A 279 -8.63 16.15 12.64
N TYR A 280 -9.01 14.92 12.32
CA TYR A 280 -8.61 13.72 13.06
C TYR A 280 -7.08 13.53 13.01
N ILE A 281 -6.47 13.66 11.83
CA ILE A 281 -5.02 13.57 11.63
C ILE A 281 -4.27 14.68 12.39
N ASN A 282 -4.74 15.92 12.31
CA ASN A 282 -4.14 17.05 12.99
C ASN A 282 -4.20 16.88 14.52
N ALA A 283 -5.27 16.30 15.06
CA ALA A 283 -5.35 15.98 16.48
C ALA A 283 -4.30 14.94 16.92
N LEU A 284 -4.03 13.92 16.11
CA LEU A 284 -2.97 12.94 16.37
C LEU A 284 -1.58 13.58 16.31
N VAL A 285 -1.33 14.41 15.30
CA VAL A 285 -0.06 15.16 15.17
C VAL A 285 0.15 16.08 16.36
N PHE A 286 -0.87 16.84 16.75
CA PHE A 286 -0.82 17.73 17.90
C PHE A 286 -0.51 16.95 19.19
N LYS A 287 -1.16 15.79 19.39
CA LYS A 287 -0.91 14.93 20.55
C LYS A 287 0.55 14.47 20.62
N LYS A 288 1.18 14.16 19.49
CA LYS A 288 2.62 13.83 19.42
C LYS A 288 3.47 14.98 19.97
N PHE A 289 3.33 16.15 19.35
CA PHE A 289 4.19 17.29 19.64
C PHE A 289 3.92 17.89 21.01
N LYS A 290 2.67 17.87 21.48
CA LYS A 290 2.34 18.24 22.86
C LYS A 290 3.07 17.36 23.86
N SER A 291 3.05 16.03 23.69
CA SER A 291 3.77 15.12 24.59
C SER A 291 5.28 15.31 24.55
N GLN A 292 5.85 15.69 23.40
CA GLN A 292 7.26 16.02 23.26
C GLN A 292 7.60 17.35 23.95
N ALA A 293 6.76 18.37 23.77
CA ALA A 293 6.93 19.68 24.40
C ALA A 293 6.67 19.67 25.93
N GLU A 294 5.89 18.72 26.43
CA GLU A 294 5.69 18.52 27.88
C GLU A 294 6.81 17.65 28.50
N SER A 295 7.39 16.71 27.75
CA SER A 295 8.42 15.78 28.24
C SER A 295 9.85 16.32 28.11
N GLN A 296 10.15 17.01 27.01
CA GLN A 296 11.27 17.92 26.94
C GLN A 296 10.75 19.20 27.61
N LYS A 297 11.41 19.73 28.63
CA LYS A 297 11.09 21.08 29.14
C LYS A 297 11.43 22.12 28.06
N ILE A 298 10.72 22.13 26.95
CA ILE A 298 10.73 23.19 25.97
C ILE A 298 9.84 24.26 26.56
N GLY A 299 10.48 25.28 27.13
CA GLY A 299 9.91 26.60 27.30
C GLY A 299 8.62 26.68 28.09
N THR A 300 8.62 26.23 29.35
CA THR A 300 7.68 26.82 30.32
C THR A 300 7.93 28.32 30.51
N ASN A 301 9.08 28.84 30.04
CA ASN A 301 9.42 30.25 30.00
C ASN A 301 10.09 30.62 28.66
N SER A 302 9.30 31.06 27.68
CA SER A 302 9.77 31.44 26.34
C SER A 302 10.88 32.49 26.35
N GLU A 303 10.93 33.32 27.39
CA GLU A 303 11.94 34.37 27.55
C GLU A 303 13.30 33.79 27.97
N GLU A 304 13.30 32.77 28.81
CA GLU A 304 14.51 32.10 29.31
C GLU A 304 15.16 31.23 28.20
N ASP A 305 14.34 30.52 27.44
CA ASP A 305 14.79 29.74 26.28
C ASP A 305 15.33 30.64 25.17
N TRP A 306 14.67 31.78 24.92
CA TRP A 306 15.17 32.80 24.00
C TRP A 306 16.55 33.31 24.45
N MET A 307 16.72 33.58 25.75
CA MET A 307 17.98 34.05 26.31
C MET A 307 19.10 33.00 26.28
N ASN A 308 18.79 31.72 26.27
CA ASN A 308 19.76 30.63 26.19
C ASN A 308 20.19 30.27 24.76
N MET A 309 19.46 30.72 23.73
CA MET A 309 19.84 30.51 22.32
C MET A 309 21.08 31.33 21.94
N THR A 310 21.91 30.75 21.07
CA THR A 310 23.00 31.49 20.42
C THR A 310 22.42 32.53 19.45
N PRO A 311 23.19 33.59 19.08
CA PRO A 311 22.73 34.60 18.13
C PRO A 311 22.30 34.02 16.77
N LYS A 312 22.92 32.92 16.34
CA LYS A 312 22.60 32.24 15.07
C LYS A 312 21.26 31.51 15.16
N GLU A 313 20.98 30.87 16.28
CA GLU A 313 19.72 30.18 16.55
C GLU A 313 18.57 31.17 16.68
N ARG A 314 18.74 32.28 17.42
CA ARG A 314 17.74 33.35 17.50
C ARG A 314 17.39 33.92 16.14
N LYS A 315 18.40 34.18 15.31
CA LYS A 315 18.20 34.70 13.95
C LYS A 315 17.46 33.71 13.05
N LYS A 316 17.70 32.41 13.23
CA LYS A 316 16.98 31.37 12.49
C LYS A 316 15.53 31.27 12.97
N ALA A 317 15.30 31.23 14.29
CA ALA A 317 13.97 31.16 14.88
C ALA A 317 13.09 32.35 14.47
N LEU A 318 13.61 33.58 14.47
CA LEU A 318 12.88 34.76 13.99
C LEU A 318 12.50 34.67 12.51
N ARG A 319 13.41 34.17 11.66
CA ARG A 319 13.11 33.99 10.23
C ARG A 319 12.06 32.92 9.99
N ASP A 320 12.11 31.84 10.76
CA ASP A 320 11.13 30.75 10.65
C ASP A 320 9.76 31.21 11.16
N MET A 321 9.71 31.99 12.25
CA MET A 321 8.49 32.64 12.76
C MET A 321 7.93 33.68 11.78
N GLU A 322 8.76 34.55 11.23
CA GLU A 322 8.38 35.55 10.23
C GLU A 322 7.73 34.88 9.02
N LYS A 323 8.35 33.81 8.50
CA LYS A 323 7.77 33.01 7.41
C LYS A 323 6.46 32.34 7.79
N ALA A 324 6.37 31.77 8.99
CA ALA A 324 5.14 31.15 9.46
C ALA A 324 4.00 32.17 9.56
N ILE A 325 4.28 33.37 10.09
CA ILE A 325 3.32 34.48 10.17
C ILE A 325 2.93 34.97 8.76
N GLU A 326 3.89 35.05 7.83
CA GLU A 326 3.60 35.44 6.45
C GLU A 326 2.68 34.43 5.74
N ILE A 327 2.91 33.13 5.95
CA ILE A 327 2.07 32.05 5.41
C ILE A 327 0.66 32.13 6.03
N LEU A 328 0.57 32.22 7.36
CA LEU A 328 -0.71 32.31 8.05
C LEU A 328 -1.50 33.56 7.63
N ASN A 329 -0.82 34.69 7.42
CA ASN A 329 -1.48 35.91 6.92
C ASN A 329 -1.87 35.84 5.45
N LYS A 330 -1.23 35.00 4.62
CA LYS A 330 -1.66 34.76 3.24
C LYS A 330 -2.83 33.79 3.17
N GLU A 331 -2.89 32.81 4.07
CA GLU A 331 -3.92 31.77 4.10
C GLU A 331 -5.19 32.19 4.87
N TYR A 332 -5.07 33.08 5.87
CA TYR A 332 -6.17 33.45 6.78
C TYR A 332 -6.49 34.95 6.85
N LYS A 333 -5.95 35.78 5.95
CA LYS A 333 -6.54 37.11 5.75
C LYS A 333 -7.84 36.94 4.97
N GLU A 334 -8.94 37.33 5.62
CA GLU A 334 -10.30 37.43 5.08
C GLU A 334 -10.36 37.90 3.62
#